data_AF-A0A8F5AGR3-F1
#
_entry.id   AF-A0A8F5AGR3-F1
#
_cell.length_a   1.000
_cell.length_b   1.000
_cell.length_c   1.000
_cell.angle_alpha   90.00
_cell.angle_beta   90.00
_cell.angle_gamma   90.00
#
_symmetry.space_group_name_H-M   'P 1'
#
loop_
_entity.id
_entity.type
_entity.pdbx_description
1 polymer ?
#
loop_
_entity_poly.entity_id
_entity_poly.type
_entity_poly.pdbx_seq_one_letter_code
_entity_poly.pdbx_strand_id
1 'polypeptide(L)'
;ALPWKCISLDMKYFRAVTTYVNESKYEKLKYKRCKYLNKETVDNVNDMPNSKKLQNVVVMGRTNWESIPKKFKPLSNRINVILSRTLKKEDFDEDVYIINKVEDLIVLLGKLNYYKCFII
;
A
#
# COMPACT_ATOMS: atom_id res chain seq x y z
N ALA A 1 -20.94 2.00 -0.73
CA ALA A 1 -20.78 2.37 0.70
C ALA A 1 -20.91 1.11 1.55
N LEU A 2 -20.45 1.14 2.81
CA LEU A 2 -20.63 0.00 3.71
C LEU A 2 -22.12 -0.20 4.05
N PRO A 3 -22.57 -1.44 4.33
CA PRO A 3 -23.97 -1.71 4.69
C PRO A 3 -24.41 -1.05 6.00
N TRP A 4 -23.45 -0.71 6.87
CA TRP A 4 -23.67 -0.04 8.15
C TRP A 4 -23.09 1.38 8.14
N LYS A 5 -23.67 2.27 8.96
CA LYS A 5 -23.24 3.68 9.03
C LYS A 5 -21.79 3.83 9.52
N CYS A 6 -21.48 3.29 10.70
CA CYS A 6 -20.12 3.30 11.26
C CYS A 6 -20.04 2.33 12.43
N ILE A 7 -19.11 1.37 12.36
CA ILE A 7 -18.73 0.52 13.49
C ILE A 7 -17.33 0.98 13.91
N SER A 8 -17.25 1.82 14.94
CA SER A 8 -16.00 2.48 15.34
C SER A 8 -14.91 1.51 15.79
N LEU A 9 -15.29 0.41 16.43
CA LEU A 9 -14.36 -0.62 16.89
C LEU A 9 -13.67 -1.33 15.71
N ASP A 10 -14.44 -1.65 14.67
CA ASP A 10 -13.92 -2.25 13.44
C ASP A 10 -12.95 -1.29 12.73
N MET A 11 -13.32 -0.01 12.59
CA MET A 11 -12.43 1.00 12.01
C MET A 11 -11.13 1.20 12.82
N LYS A 12 -11.21 1.10 14.16
CA LYS A 12 -10.03 1.13 15.03
C LYS A 12 -9.13 -0.09 14.80
N TYR A 13 -9.72 -1.27 14.68
CA TYR A 13 -9.01 -2.51 14.39
C TYR A 13 -8.35 -2.48 13.01
N PHE A 14 -9.10 -2.11 11.97
CA PHE A 14 -8.63 -1.93 10.61
C PHE A 14 -7.40 -1.02 10.56
N ARG A 15 -7.48 0.15 11.21
CA ARG A 15 -6.35 1.07 11.31
C ARG A 15 -5.16 0.39 11.99
N ALA A 16 -5.36 -0.19 13.18
CA ALA A 16 -4.28 -0.80 13.95
C ALA A 16 -3.53 -1.91 13.16
N VAL A 17 -4.27 -2.81 12.51
CA VAL A 17 -3.69 -3.92 11.75
C VAL A 17 -2.96 -3.42 10.51
N THR A 18 -3.60 -2.56 9.71
CA THR A 18 -3.02 -2.10 8.44
C THR A 18 -1.88 -1.12 8.61
N THR A 19 -1.73 -0.45 9.76
CA THR A 19 -0.59 0.45 10.04
C THR A 19 0.54 -0.21 10.83
N TYR A 20 0.30 -1.33 11.51
CA TYR A 20 1.32 -1.93 12.37
C TYR A 20 2.50 -2.47 11.56
N VAL A 21 3.71 -2.06 11.96
CA VAL A 21 4.97 -2.54 11.39
C VAL A 21 5.92 -2.98 12.50
N ASN A 22 6.80 -3.92 12.19
CA ASN A 22 7.89 -4.32 13.07
C ASN A 22 9.21 -4.26 12.28
N GLU A 23 9.94 -3.16 12.47
CA GLU A 23 11.15 -2.84 11.72
C GLU A 23 12.28 -3.85 11.96
N SER A 24 12.44 -4.37 13.18
CA SER A 24 13.48 -5.38 13.48
C SER A 24 13.27 -6.70 12.72
N LYS A 25 12.04 -6.99 12.29
CA LYS A 25 11.72 -8.18 11.47
C LYS A 25 11.87 -7.93 9.97
N TYR A 26 12.05 -6.68 9.54
CA TYR A 26 12.04 -6.32 8.12
C TYR A 26 13.20 -6.92 7.33
N GLU A 27 14.43 -6.91 7.88
CA GLU A 27 15.61 -7.41 7.17
C GLU A 27 15.45 -8.88 6.75
N LYS A 28 14.84 -9.71 7.59
CA LYS A 28 14.53 -11.11 7.24
C LYS A 28 13.53 -11.21 6.08
N LEU A 29 12.56 -10.31 5.99
CA LEU A 29 11.59 -10.26 4.89
C LEU A 29 12.26 -9.77 3.60
N LYS A 30 13.06 -8.70 3.70
CA LYS A 30 13.83 -8.14 2.59
C LYS A 30 14.75 -9.19 1.97
N TYR A 31 15.55 -9.88 2.77
CA TYR A 31 16.43 -10.97 2.30
C TYR A 31 15.67 -12.04 1.52
N LYS A 32 14.53 -12.52 2.05
CA LYS A 32 13.70 -13.54 1.37
C LYS A 32 13.19 -13.07 0.01
N ARG A 33 12.72 -11.81 -0.08
CA ARG A 33 12.17 -11.22 -1.31
C ARG A 33 13.27 -11.01 -2.35
N CYS A 34 14.38 -10.39 -1.96
CA CYS A 34 15.55 -10.19 -2.84
C CYS A 34 16.04 -11.53 -3.41
N LYS A 35 16.16 -12.55 -2.55
CA LYS A 35 16.55 -13.91 -2.96
C LYS A 35 15.57 -14.52 -3.96
N TYR A 36 14.26 -14.40 -3.74
CA TYR A 36 13.25 -14.90 -4.69
C TYR A 36 13.34 -14.21 -6.06
N LEU A 37 13.64 -12.91 -6.07
CA LEU A 37 13.77 -12.10 -7.27
C LEU A 37 15.15 -12.22 -7.95
N ASN A 38 16.08 -13.02 -7.39
CA ASN A 38 17.48 -13.09 -7.82
C ASN A 38 18.16 -11.70 -7.89
N LYS A 39 17.88 -10.83 -6.91
CA LYS A 39 18.47 -9.49 -6.75
C LYS A 39 19.25 -9.41 -5.43
N GLU A 40 20.33 -8.63 -5.40
CA GLU A 40 21.07 -8.36 -4.16
C GLU A 40 20.35 -7.36 -3.26
N THR A 41 19.75 -6.33 -3.86
CA THR A 41 18.98 -5.30 -3.15
C THR A 41 17.64 -5.04 -3.84
N VAL A 42 16.68 -4.49 -3.09
CA VAL A 42 15.51 -3.86 -3.70
C VAL A 42 16.01 -2.68 -4.53
N ASP A 43 15.38 -2.44 -5.68
CA ASP A 43 15.75 -1.32 -6.55
C ASP A 43 15.75 -0.02 -5.72
N ASN A 44 16.82 0.78 -5.80
CA ASN A 44 16.92 2.09 -5.16
C ASN A 44 15.97 3.06 -5.86
N VAL A 45 14.66 2.89 -5.69
CA VAL A 45 13.70 3.92 -6.09
C VAL A 45 13.81 5.01 -5.03
N ASN A 46 14.69 5.98 -5.31
CA ASN A 46 14.87 7.22 -4.55
C ASN A 46 13.68 8.19 -4.71
N ASP A 47 12.60 7.79 -5.37
CA ASP A 47 11.49 8.66 -5.73
C ASP A 47 10.26 8.46 -4.83
N MET A 48 10.42 8.68 -3.53
CA MET A 48 9.28 9.16 -2.74
C MET A 48 9.74 10.12 -1.62
N PRO A 49 9.36 11.42 -1.65
CA PRO A 49 9.97 12.43 -0.76
C PRO A 49 9.59 12.34 0.72
N ASN A 50 8.71 11.45 1.17
CA ASN A 50 8.06 11.63 2.49
C ASN A 50 7.77 10.37 3.34
N SER A 51 8.48 9.26 3.16
CA SER A 51 8.41 8.18 4.15
C SER A 51 9.76 7.53 4.40
N LYS A 52 10.56 8.17 5.27
CA LYS A 52 11.77 7.56 5.87
C LYS A 52 11.47 6.29 6.69
N LYS A 53 10.19 5.92 6.89
CA LYS A 53 9.76 4.87 7.80
C LYS A 53 9.10 3.71 7.06
N LEU A 54 9.37 2.49 7.51
CA LEU A 54 8.77 1.28 6.97
C LEU A 54 7.24 1.32 7.14
N GLN A 55 6.51 0.99 6.07
CA GLN A 55 5.04 0.98 6.05
C GLN A 55 4.49 -0.30 5.44
N ASN A 56 3.19 -0.55 5.63
CA ASN A 56 2.47 -1.59 4.90
C ASN A 56 1.91 -1.05 3.59
N VAL A 57 1.71 -1.95 2.63
CA VAL A 57 0.95 -1.69 1.40
C VAL A 57 -0.51 -2.04 1.65
N VAL A 58 -1.41 -1.16 1.20
CA VAL A 58 -2.85 -1.41 1.13
C VAL A 58 -3.31 -1.32 -0.32
N VAL A 59 -3.94 -2.38 -0.80
CA VAL A 59 -4.41 -2.49 -2.19
C VAL A 59 -5.92 -2.49 -2.18
N MET A 60 -6.52 -1.60 -2.97
CA MET A 60 -7.97 -1.45 -3.05
C MET A 60 -8.44 -1.23 -4.48
N GLY A 61 -9.67 -1.60 -4.79
CA GLY A 61 -10.28 -1.30 -6.09
C GLY A 61 -10.75 0.17 -6.20
N ARG A 62 -10.92 0.67 -7.42
CA ARG A 62 -11.46 2.02 -7.72
C ARG A 62 -12.70 2.38 -6.89
N THR A 63 -13.73 1.53 -6.90
CA THR A 63 -14.99 1.80 -6.19
C THR A 63 -14.78 1.85 -4.67
N ASN A 64 -13.85 1.05 -4.15
CA ASN A 64 -13.49 1.09 -2.72
C ASN A 64 -12.83 2.43 -2.38
N TRP A 65 -11.83 2.85 -3.16
CA TRP A 65 -11.18 4.16 -3.03
C TRP A 65 -12.16 5.34 -3.09
N GLU A 66 -13.12 5.30 -4.00
CA GLU A 66 -14.16 6.34 -4.11
C GLU A 66 -15.10 6.36 -2.90
N SER A 67 -15.32 5.22 -2.25
CA SER A 67 -16.16 5.10 -1.07
C SER A 67 -15.55 5.69 0.20
N ILE A 68 -14.23 5.88 0.24
CA ILE A 68 -13.50 6.45 1.38
C ILE A 68 -13.72 7.98 1.40
N PRO A 69 -14.16 8.57 2.53
CA PRO A 69 -14.29 10.02 2.66
C PRO A 69 -12.97 10.75 2.37
N LYS A 70 -13.01 11.88 1.64
CA LYS A 70 -11.83 12.65 1.21
C LYS A 70 -10.82 12.94 2.34
N LYS A 71 -11.30 13.23 3.56
CA LYS A 71 -10.45 13.48 4.74
C LYS A 71 -9.59 12.30 5.19
N PHE A 72 -9.87 11.09 4.72
CA PHE A 72 -9.10 9.87 5.04
C PHE A 72 -8.30 9.36 3.85
N LYS A 73 -8.30 10.10 2.72
CA LYS A 73 -7.53 9.77 1.53
C LYS A 73 -6.27 10.66 1.43
N PRO A 74 -5.11 10.08 1.08
CA PRO A 74 -4.79 8.65 1.11
C PRO A 74 -4.79 8.11 2.55
N LEU A 75 -4.91 6.79 2.72
CA LEU A 75 -4.89 6.18 4.03
C LEU A 75 -3.55 6.45 4.72
N SER A 76 -3.56 7.21 5.81
CA SER A 76 -2.33 7.63 6.49
C SER A 76 -1.45 6.48 6.96
N ASN A 77 -0.13 6.69 6.95
CA ASN A 77 0.92 5.74 7.36
C ASN A 77 0.92 4.41 6.60
N ARG A 78 0.43 4.40 5.36
CA ARG A 78 0.34 3.23 4.48
C ARG A 78 0.70 3.64 3.05
N ILE A 79 1.28 2.71 2.31
CA ILE A 79 1.51 2.84 0.87
C ILE A 79 0.19 2.47 0.18
N ASN A 80 -0.45 3.43 -0.46
CA ASN A 80 -1.77 3.26 -1.05
C ASN A 80 -1.64 2.82 -2.51
N VAL A 81 -2.27 1.70 -2.86
CA VAL A 81 -2.29 1.15 -4.22
C VAL A 81 -3.74 0.98 -4.67
N ILE A 82 -4.08 1.53 -5.83
CA ILE A 82 -5.42 1.47 -6.40
C ILE A 82 -5.38 0.61 -7.68
N LEU A 83 -6.21 -0.42 -7.72
CA LEU A 83 -6.43 -1.24 -8.91
C LEU A 83 -7.56 -0.61 -9.75
N SER A 84 -7.19 -0.09 -10.92
CA SER A 84 -8.12 0.52 -11.86
C SER A 84 -7.59 0.45 -13.29
N ARG A 85 -8.46 0.11 -14.24
CA ARG A 85 -8.13 0.12 -15.68
C ARG A 85 -8.40 1.48 -16.35
N THR A 86 -9.19 2.34 -15.70
CA THR A 86 -9.68 3.60 -16.27
C THR A 86 -8.97 4.82 -15.71
N LEU A 87 -8.42 4.70 -14.50
CA LEU A 87 -7.68 5.77 -13.85
C LEU A 87 -6.21 5.70 -14.24
N LYS A 88 -5.56 6.85 -14.28
CA LYS A 88 -4.13 7.00 -14.50
C LYS A 88 -3.49 7.75 -13.34
N LYS A 89 -2.15 7.75 -13.29
CA LYS A 89 -1.42 8.39 -12.17
C LYS A 89 -1.61 9.90 -12.17
N GLU A 90 -1.85 10.50 -13.34
CA GLU A 90 -2.06 11.93 -13.53
C GLU A 90 -3.40 12.41 -12.96
N ASP A 91 -4.34 11.50 -12.68
CA ASP A 91 -5.63 11.83 -12.06
C ASP A 91 -5.50 12.09 -10.54
N PHE A 92 -4.32 11.89 -9.95
CA PHE A 92 -4.08 11.96 -8.51
C PHE A 92 -2.88 12.84 -8.17
N ASP A 93 -3.17 13.92 -7.44
CA ASP A 93 -2.16 14.77 -6.79
C ASP A 93 -1.57 14.09 -5.54
N GLU A 94 -2.28 13.10 -4.98
CA GLU A 94 -1.84 12.38 -3.80
C GLU A 94 -0.77 11.32 -4.10
N ASP A 95 -0.02 10.95 -3.06
CA ASP A 95 0.93 9.86 -3.08
C ASP A 95 0.21 8.49 -3.08
N VAL A 96 -0.19 8.08 -4.28
CA VAL A 96 -0.86 6.81 -4.57
C VAL A 96 -0.25 6.15 -5.80
N TYR A 97 -0.16 4.82 -5.75
CA TYR A 97 0.20 4.00 -6.91
C TYR A 97 -1.06 3.51 -7.61
N ILE A 98 -1.07 3.59 -8.94
CA ILE A 98 -2.14 3.05 -9.77
C ILE A 98 -1.60 1.83 -10.51
N ILE A 99 -2.34 0.73 -10.46
CA ILE A 99 -2.05 -0.49 -11.21
C ILE A 99 -3.26 -0.87 -12.06
N ASN A 100 -3.04 -1.38 -13.27
CA ASN A 100 -4.12 -1.74 -14.20
C ASN A 100 -4.47 -3.24 -14.15
N LYS A 101 -3.54 -4.05 -13.65
CA LYS A 101 -3.58 -5.50 -13.58
C LYS A 101 -3.04 -6.00 -12.25
N VAL A 102 -3.40 -7.23 -11.91
CA VAL A 102 -2.94 -7.86 -10.66
C VAL A 102 -1.45 -8.20 -10.75
N GLU A 103 -0.96 -8.56 -11.93
CA GLU A 103 0.45 -8.88 -12.17
C GLU A 103 1.36 -7.69 -11.88
N ASP A 104 0.91 -6.46 -12.21
CA ASP A 104 1.64 -5.23 -11.94
C ASP A 104 1.85 -4.99 -10.44
N LEU A 105 0.94 -5.48 -9.59
CA LEU A 105 1.11 -5.40 -8.14
C LEU A 105 2.38 -6.14 -7.70
N ILE A 106 2.61 -7.34 -8.24
CA ILE A 106 3.77 -8.15 -7.86
C ILE A 106 5.07 -7.47 -8.30
N VAL A 107 5.06 -6.89 -9.50
CA VAL A 107 6.17 -6.09 -10.03
C VAL A 107 6.44 -4.88 -9.14
N LEU A 108 5.38 -4.15 -8.73
CA LEU A 108 5.49 -3.01 -7.83
C LEU A 108 6.05 -3.41 -6.46
N LEU A 109 5.52 -4.48 -5.86
CA LEU A 109 5.99 -5.00 -4.56
C LEU A 109 7.47 -5.42 -4.60
N GLY A 110 7.97 -5.90 -5.74
CA GLY A 110 9.38 -6.24 -5.93
C GLY A 110 10.33 -5.04 -5.88
N LYS A 111 9.80 -3.81 -6.08
CA LYS A 111 10.56 -2.55 -6.09
C LYS A 111 10.41 -1.73 -4.80
N LEU A 112 9.48 -2.10 -3.92
CA LEU A 112 9.14 -1.32 -2.74
C LEU A 112 9.78 -1.87 -1.46
N ASN A 113 10.11 -0.95 -0.54
CA ASN A 113 10.41 -1.30 0.84
C ASN A 113 9.13 -1.25 1.69
N TYR A 114 8.57 -2.41 2.02
CA TYR A 114 7.31 -2.50 2.77
C TYR A 114 7.30 -3.67 3.76
N TYR A 115 6.50 -3.59 4.83
CA TYR A 115 6.40 -4.68 5.80
C TYR A 115 5.47 -5.79 5.30
N LYS A 116 4.16 -5.53 5.21
CA LYS A 116 3.14 -6.47 4.69
C LYS A 116 2.26 -5.79 3.64
N CYS A 117 1.58 -6.60 2.84
CA CYS A 117 0.57 -6.15 1.87
C CYS A 117 -0.80 -6.66 2.31
N PHE A 118 -1.81 -5.77 2.33
CA PHE A 118 -3.19 -6.09 2.67
C PHE A 118 -4.09 -5.73 1.49
N ILE A 119 -4.95 -6.66 1.09
CA ILE A 119 -6.03 -6.39 0.13
C ILE A 119 -7.26 -5.97 0.94
N ILE A 120 -7.83 -4.79 0.64
CA ILE A 120 -8.88 -4.15 1.44
C ILE A 120 -10.11 -3.75 0.62
#